data_AF-A0A9E6JWR2-F1
#
_entry.id   AF-A0A9E6JWR2-F1
#
_cell.length_a   1.000
_cell.length_b   1.000
_cell.length_c   1.000
_cell.angle_alpha   90.00
_cell.angle_beta   90.00
_cell.angle_gamma   90.00
#
_symmetry.space_group_name_H-M   'P 1'
#
loop_
_entity.id
_entity.type
_entity.pdbx_description
1 polymer ?
#
loop_
_entity_poly.entity_id
_entity_poly.type
_entity_poly.pdbx_seq_one_letter_code
_entity_poly.pdbx_strand_id
1 'polypeptide(L)' 'MKKHFDTPTLIVIFVTFVLFVIALFVKGLTHDILLEAGVFLVSVKLILMSYKSSLTNQKIMDELQEIKNMLNGNR' A
#
# COMPACT_ATOMS: atom_id res chain seq x y z
N MET A 1 8.41 -3.10 -11.01
CA MET A 1 8.69 -2.42 -9.72
C MET A 1 8.44 -0.89 -9.71
N LYS A 2 8.29 -0.18 -10.84
CA LYS A 2 8.21 1.30 -10.87
C LYS A 2 6.82 1.97 -10.73
N LYS A 3 5.73 1.24 -10.45
CA LYS A 3 4.37 1.84 -10.56
C LYS A 3 3.35 1.47 -9.47
N HIS A 4 3.77 0.83 -8.38
CA HIS A 4 2.83 0.36 -7.33
C HIS A 4 2.94 1.08 -6.00
N PHE A 5 3.95 1.94 -5.87
CA PHE A 5 3.96 2.98 -4.85
C PHE A 5 3.87 4.29 -5.60
N ASP A 6 2.64 4.71 -5.86
CA ASP A 6 2.37 6.02 -6.43
C ASP A 6 3.06 7.06 -5.54
N THR A 7 3.75 8.01 -6.15
CA THR A 7 4.37 9.13 -5.41
C THR A 7 3.41 9.77 -4.39
N PRO A 8 2.10 9.95 -4.69
CA PRO A 8 1.11 10.39 -3.70
C PRO A 8 0.99 9.46 -2.49
N THR A 9 0.92 8.14 -2.72
CA THR A 9 0.84 7.14 -1.65
C THR A 9 2.06 7.22 -0.75
N LEU A 10 3.26 7.37 -1.33
CA LEU A 10 4.51 7.49 -0.58
C LEU A 10 4.57 8.80 0.23
N ILE A 11 4.07 9.89 -0.32
CA ILE A 11 3.95 11.19 0.39
C ILE A 11 3.00 11.06 1.59
N VAL A 12 1.82 10.46 1.41
CA VAL A 12 0.84 10.29 2.50
C VAL A 12 1.42 9.45 3.63
N ILE A 13 2.12 8.36 3.31
CA ILE A 13 2.80 7.52 4.29
C ILE A 13 3.82 8.32 5.08
N PHE A 14 4.67 9.07 4.38
CA PHE A 14 5.74 9.85 5.00
C PHE A 14 5.18 10.94 5.91
N VAL A 15 4.19 11.71 5.45
CA VAL A 15 3.53 12.75 6.26
C VAL A 15 2.87 12.15 7.49
N THR A 16 2.15 11.04 7.33
CA THR A 16 1.49 10.35 8.45
C THR A 16 2.50 9.85 9.48
N PHE A 17 3.63 9.30 9.02
CA PHE A 17 4.71 8.86 9.90
C PHE A 17 5.36 10.03 10.65
N VAL A 18 5.64 11.15 9.98
CA VAL A 18 6.22 12.34 10.61
C VAL A 18 5.27 12.91 11.67
N LEU A 19 3.98 13.03 11.36
CA LEU A 19 2.97 13.50 12.33
C LEU A 19 2.83 12.55 13.52
N PHE A 20 2.89 11.23 13.30
CA PHE A 20 2.89 10.24 14.37
C PHE A 20 4.10 10.40 15.30
N VAL A 21 5.31 10.54 14.72
CA VAL A 21 6.54 10.77 15.50
C VAL A 21 6.43 12.05 16.32
N ILE A 22 5.96 13.15 15.71
CA ILE A 22 5.75 14.42 16.44
C ILE A 22 4.73 14.23 17.58
N ALA A 23 3.63 13.52 17.34
CA ALA A 23 2.62 13.26 18.36
C ALA A 23 3.18 12.48 19.57
N LEU A 24 4.05 11.49 19.35
CA LEU A 24 4.72 10.73 20.42
C LEU A 24 5.57 11.64 21.33
N PHE A 25 6.26 12.63 20.75
CA PHE A 25 7.08 13.57 21.51
C PHE A 25 6.26 14.68 22.18
N VAL A 26 5.15 15.12 21.58
CA VAL A 26 4.31 16.22 22.11
C VAL A 26 3.36 15.76 23.21
N LYS A 27 2.71 14.60 23.07
CA LYS A 27 1.78 14.06 24.08
C LYS A 27 2.46 13.20 25.15
N GLY A 28 3.70 12.77 24.91
CA GLY A 28 4.46 11.88 25.78
C GLY A 28 4.19 10.39 25.51
N LEU A 29 5.24 9.56 25.67
CA LEU A 29 5.25 8.13 25.36
C LEU A 29 4.20 7.28 26.10
N THR A 30 3.62 7.81 27.18
CA THR A 30 2.66 7.10 28.05
C THR A 30 1.21 7.46 27.78
N HIS A 31 0.91 8.50 27.00
CA HIS A 31 -0.46 8.85 26.65
C HIS A 31 -0.81 8.17 25.32
N ASP A 32 -1.81 7.29 25.37
CA ASP A 32 -2.45 6.64 24.22
C ASP A 32 -1.59 5.81 23.25
N ILE A 33 -0.27 5.63 23.45
CA ILE A 33 0.66 4.99 22.49
C ILE A 33 0.16 3.73 21.74
N LEU A 34 -0.66 2.89 22.36
CA LEU A 34 -1.30 1.73 21.72
C LEU A 34 -2.32 2.13 20.64
N LEU A 35 -3.08 3.19 20.88
CA LEU A 35 -4.02 3.80 19.95
C LEU A 35 -3.29 4.38 18.75
N GLU A 36 -2.29 5.25 18.96
CA GLU A 36 -1.55 5.82 17.83
C GLU A 36 -0.74 4.76 17.07
N ALA A 37 -0.14 3.77 17.75
CA ALA A 37 0.52 2.64 17.09
C ALA A 37 -0.46 1.75 16.31
N GLY A 38 -1.68 1.58 16.82
CA GLY A 38 -2.77 0.89 16.13
C GLY A 38 -3.19 1.60 14.84
N VAL A 39 -3.33 2.93 14.88
CA VAL A 39 -3.62 3.74 13.69
C VAL A 39 -2.50 3.60 12.66
N PHE A 40 -1.24 3.70 13.07
CA PHE A 40 -0.10 3.50 12.19
C PHE A 40 -0.06 2.09 11.55
N LEU A 41 -0.32 1.04 12.34
CA LEU A 41 -0.37 -0.33 11.85
C LEU A 41 -1.51 -0.55 10.85
N VAL A 42 -2.67 0.08 11.06
CA VAL A 42 -3.78 0.05 10.09
C VAL A 42 -3.35 0.69 8.76
N SER A 43 -2.67 1.84 8.80
CA SER A 43 -2.13 2.48 7.58
C SER A 43 -1.17 1.54 6.85
N VAL A 44 -0.17 0.97 7.55
CA VAL A 44 0.79 0.01 6.97
C VAL A 44 0.08 -1.19 6.34
N LYS A 45 -0.93 -1.74 7.03
CA LYS A 45 -1.73 -2.87 6.51
C LYS A 45 -2.46 -2.51 5.21
N LEU A 46 -3.09 -1.34 5.15
CA LEU A 46 -3.82 -0.89 3.96
C LEU A 46 -2.88 -0.70 2.76
N ILE A 47 -1.67 -0.19 3.00
CA ILE A 47 -0.64 -0.02 1.97
C ILE A 47 -0.18 -1.39 1.43
N LEU A 48 0.13 -2.32 2.33
CA LEU A 48 0.51 -3.69 1.96
C LEU A 48 -0.61 -4.42 1.22
N MET A 49 -1.87 -4.19 1.61
CA MET A 49 -3.04 -4.76 0.93
C MET A 49 -3.19 -4.21 -0.49
N SER A 50 -3.06 -2.89 -0.67
CA SER A 50 -3.08 -2.25 -1.98
C SER A 50 -1.97 -2.78 -2.89
N TYR A 51 -0.75 -2.90 -2.35
CA TYR A 51 0.39 -3.48 -3.09
C TYR A 51 0.12 -4.92 -3.54
N LYS A 52 -0.35 -5.79 -2.62
CA LYS A 52 -0.71 -7.17 -2.97
C LYS A 52 -1.81 -7.22 -4.02
N SER A 53 -2.85 -6.39 -3.88
CA SER A 53 -3.94 -6.31 -4.86
C SER A 53 -3.43 -5.92 -6.24
N SER A 54 -2.51 -4.96 -6.33
CA SER A 54 -1.93 -4.57 -7.61
C SER A 54 -1.10 -5.68 -8.27
N LEU A 55 -0.33 -6.45 -7.48
CA LEU A 55 0.38 -7.63 -7.99
C LEU A 55 -0.57 -8.68 -8.53
N THR A 56 -1.67 -8.95 -7.81
CA THR A 56 -2.70 -9.89 -8.26
C THR A 56 -3.36 -9.41 -9.56
N ASN A 57 -3.67 -8.11 -9.66
CA ASN A 57 -4.27 -7.54 -10.87
C ASN A 57 -3.35 -7.62 -12.08
N GLN A 58 -2.03 -7.46 -11.91
CA GLN A 58 -1.08 -7.70 -13.01
C GLN A 58 -1.11 -9.15 -13.47
N LYS A 59 -1.05 -10.11 -12.55
CA LYS A 59 -1.12 -11.53 -12.92
C LYS A 59 -2.38 -11.85 -13.69
N ILE A 60 -3.53 -11.34 -13.24
CA ILE A 60 -4.80 -11.50 -13.96
C ILE A 60 -4.73 -10.89 -15.36
N MET A 61 -4.14 -9.70 -15.50
CA MET A 61 -3.97 -9.06 -16.80
C MET A 61 -3.07 -9.86 -17.74
N ASP A 62 -1.97 -10.41 -17.21
CA ASP A 62 -1.03 -11.25 -17.96
C ASP A 62 -1.72 -12.54 -18.45
N GLU A 63 -2.46 -13.22 -17.57
CA GLU A 63 -3.24 -14.42 -17.91
C GLU A 63 -4.34 -14.12 -18.95
N LEU A 64 -5.05 -12.99 -18.81
CA LEU A 64 -6.04 -12.56 -19.81
C LEU A 64 -5.40 -12.28 -21.17
N GLN A 65 -4.20 -11.71 -21.17
CA GLN A 65 -3.45 -11.43 -22.40
C GLN A 65 -2.95 -12.72 -23.06
N GLU A 66 -2.52 -13.70 -22.28
CA GLU A 66 -2.18 -15.04 -22.76
C GLU A 66 -3.39 -15.72 -23.43
N ILE A 67 -4.54 -15.74 -22.76
CA ILE A 67 -5.79 -16.31 -23.31
C ILE A 67 -6.18 -15.60 -24.62
N LYS A 68 -6.09 -14.26 -24.65
CA LYS A 68 -6.38 -13.47 -25.86
C LYS A 68 -5.45 -13.85 -27.01
N ASN A 69 -4.16 -14.06 -26.73
CA ASN A 69 -3.18 -14.46 -27.74
C ASN A 69 -3.45 -15.87 -28.27
N MET A 70 -3.83 -16.81 -27.41
CA MET A 70 -4.21 -18.17 -27.82
C MET A 70 -5.43 -18.17 -28.74
N LEU A 71 -6.44 -17.36 -28.43
CA LEU A 71 -7.65 -17.24 -29.25
C LEU A 71 -7.38 -16.58 -30.61
N ASN A 72 -6.47 -15.60 -30.66
CA ASN A 72 -6.11 -14.93 -31.91
C ASN A 72 -5.11 -15.74 -32.77
N GLY A 73 -4.26 -16.56 -32.15
CA GLY A 73 -3.31 -17.45 -32.85
C GLY A 73 -3.94 -18.72 -33.40
N ASN A 74 -5.21 -19.01 -33.07
CA ASN A 74 -5.97 -20.16 -33.58
C ASN A 74 -6.83 -19.81 -34.83
N ARG A 75 -6.41 -18.77 -35.57
CA ARG A 75 -6.91 -18.34 -36.88
C ARG A 75 -5.76 -18.34 -37.87
#